data_AF-A0A2V9IM00-F1
#
_entry.id   AF-A0A2V9IM00-F1
#
_cell.length_a   1.000
_cell.length_b   1.000
_cell.length_c   1.000
_cell.angle_alpha   90.00
_cell.angle_beta   90.00
_cell.angle_gamma   90.00
#
_symmetry.space_group_name_H-M   'P 1'
#
loop_
_entity.id
_entity.type
_entity.pdbx_description
1 polymer ?
#
loop_
_entity_poly.entity_id
_entity_poly.type
_entity_poly.pdbx_seq_one_letter_code
_entity_poly.pdbx_strand_id
1 'polypeptide(L)'
;MIFLPVETSGEGDVNAHSRVQMALGEAKVRAKNEMKSALEKTGVTLEEVSEFASDHPEMQRPMYKFGHQKGVVGTAANFVLHAAERMNAGRRAMVAVNQEITE
;
A
#
# COMPACT_ATOMS: atom_id res chain seq x y z
N MET A 1 -7.18 0.57 15.22
CA MET A 1 -6.21 0.57 16.33
C MET A 1 -6.18 -0.84 16.93
N ILE A 2 -5.00 -1.40 17.20
CA ILE A 2 -4.84 -2.68 17.90
C ILE A 2 -4.36 -2.35 19.30
N PHE A 3 -5.10 -2.79 20.33
CA PHE A 3 -4.75 -2.60 21.74
C PHE A 3 -4.44 -3.95 22.35
N LEU A 4 -3.34 -4.04 23.11
CA LEU A 4 -2.90 -5.28 23.72
C LEU A 4 -2.64 -5.07 25.22
N PRO A 5 -3.51 -5.57 26.11
CA PRO A 5 -3.25 -5.50 27.54
C PRO A 5 -2.13 -6.47 27.92
N VAL A 6 -1.23 -6.01 28.78
CA VAL A 6 -0.14 -6.81 29.37
C VAL A 6 -0.36 -6.85 30.87
N GLU A 7 -0.41 -8.07 31.42
CA GLU A 7 -0.52 -8.30 32.86
C GLU A 7 0.84 -8.67 33.44
N THR A 8 1.17 -8.14 34.62
CA THR A 8 2.48 -8.34 35.29
C THR A 8 2.41 -9.34 36.44
N SER A 9 1.24 -9.92 36.71
CA SER A 9 0.98 -10.89 37.77
C SER A 9 0.66 -12.27 37.19
N GLY A 10 1.06 -13.35 37.86
CA GLY A 10 0.86 -14.72 37.37
C GLY A 10 1.79 -15.06 36.20
N GLU A 11 1.28 -15.77 35.19
CA GLU A 11 2.03 -16.14 33.97
C GLU A 11 2.13 -14.99 32.96
N GLY A 12 2.52 -13.80 33.43
CA GLY A 12 2.54 -12.56 32.63
C GLY A 12 3.35 -12.67 31.34
N ASP A 13 4.52 -13.31 31.39
CA ASP A 13 5.42 -13.43 30.23
C ASP A 13 4.82 -14.25 29.08
N VAL A 14 4.21 -15.41 29.40
CA VAL A 14 3.61 -16.32 28.40
C VAL A 14 2.33 -15.70 27.81
N ASN A 15 1.52 -15.07 28.66
CA ASN A 15 0.30 -14.37 28.24
C ASN A 15 0.62 -13.15 27.37
N ALA A 16 1.66 -12.38 27.70
CA ALA A 16 2.11 -11.27 26.86
C ALA A 16 2.59 -11.76 25.49
N HIS A 17 3.44 -12.79 25.46
CA HIS A 17 4.01 -13.31 24.23
C HIS A 17 2.94 -13.83 23.25
N SER A 18 2.05 -14.69 23.72
CA SER A 18 0.97 -15.27 22.92
C SER A 18 0.02 -14.19 22.38
N ARG A 19 -0.36 -13.21 23.21
CA ARG A 19 -1.19 -12.08 22.80
C ARG A 19 -0.53 -11.24 21.71
N VAL A 20 0.77 -10.93 21.84
CA VAL A 20 1.52 -10.17 20.82
C VAL A 20 1.52 -10.93 19.50
N GLN A 21 1.77 -12.24 19.53
CA GLN A 21 1.76 -13.06 18.32
C GLN A 21 0.40 -13.06 17.63
N MET A 22 -0.71 -13.19 18.38
CA MET A 22 -2.05 -13.13 17.83
C MET A 22 -2.33 -11.76 17.17
N ALA A 23 -2.03 -10.67 17.88
CA ALA A 23 -2.22 -9.32 17.38
C ALA A 23 -1.41 -9.05 16.10
N LEU A 24 -0.16 -9.50 16.04
CA LEU A 24 0.69 -9.42 14.84
C LEU A 24 0.15 -10.30 13.70
N GLY A 25 -0.39 -11.48 14.02
CA GLY A 25 -1.07 -12.35 13.06
C GLY A 25 -2.27 -11.66 12.41
N GLU A 26 -3.15 -11.06 13.22
CA GLU A 26 -4.29 -10.28 12.73
C GLU A 26 -3.84 -9.07 11.89
N ALA A 27 -2.83 -8.34 12.35
CA ALA A 27 -2.28 -7.20 11.63
C ALA A 27 -1.75 -7.61 10.25
N LYS A 28 -1.05 -8.75 10.17
CA LYS A 28 -0.53 -9.31 8.91
C LYS A 28 -1.67 -9.68 7.94
N VAL A 29 -2.75 -10.30 8.44
CA VAL A 29 -3.91 -10.64 7.62
C VAL A 29 -4.59 -9.36 7.10
N ARG A 30 -4.78 -8.35 7.95
CA ARG A 30 -5.36 -7.06 7.55
C ARG A 30 -4.50 -6.36 6.49
N ALA A 31 -3.18 -6.33 6.65
CA ALA A 31 -2.27 -5.74 5.68
C ALA A 31 -2.32 -6.44 4.31
N LYS A 32 -2.40 -7.78 4.28
CA LYS A 32 -2.57 -8.54 3.03
C LYS A 32 -3.89 -8.22 2.33
N ASN A 33 -4.99 -8.17 3.09
CA ASN A 33 -6.31 -7.85 2.55
C ASN A 33 -6.36 -6.43 2.00
N GLU A 34 -5.77 -5.47 2.73
CA GLU A 34 -5.69 -4.08 2.28
C GLU A 34 -4.92 -3.94 0.97
N MET A 35 -3.77 -4.61 0.84
CA MET A 35 -3.01 -4.66 -0.42
C MET A 35 -3.84 -5.25 -1.57
N LYS A 36 -4.51 -6.39 -1.32
CA LYS A 36 -5.38 -7.03 -2.31
C LYS A 36 -6.49 -6.08 -2.77
N SER A 37 -7.17 -5.42 -1.83
CA SER A 37 -8.21 -4.44 -2.15
C SER A 37 -7.68 -3.22 -2.89
N ALA A 38 -6.44 -2.79 -2.64
CA ALA A 38 -5.82 -1.69 -3.39
C ALA A 38 -5.61 -2.07 -4.86
N LEU A 39 -5.07 -3.27 -5.12
CA LEU A 39 -4.90 -3.81 -6.48
C LEU A 39 -6.25 -3.98 -7.20
N GLU A 40 -7.25 -4.56 -6.52
CA GLU A 40 -8.60 -4.74 -7.07
C GLU A 40 -9.27 -3.41 -7.42
N LYS A 41 -9.16 -2.39 -6.56
CA LYS A 41 -9.76 -1.06 -6.80
C LYS A 41 -9.13 -0.30 -7.96
N THR A 42 -7.83 -0.47 -8.14
CA THR A 42 -7.05 0.24 -9.17
C THR A 42 -7.05 -0.50 -10.50
N GLY A 43 -7.28 -1.82 -10.47
CA GLY A 43 -7.24 -2.68 -11.64
C GLY A 43 -5.83 -2.96 -12.17
N VAL A 44 -4.78 -2.55 -11.43
CA VAL A 44 -3.38 -2.80 -11.81
C VAL A 44 -2.84 -4.06 -11.16
N THR A 45 -1.87 -4.68 -11.80
CA THR A 45 -1.12 -5.81 -11.23
C THR A 45 0.13 -5.35 -10.49
N LEU A 46 0.71 -6.25 -9.71
CA LEU A 46 1.92 -5.94 -8.94
C LEU A 46 3.14 -5.80 -9.88
N GLU A 47 3.14 -6.56 -10.97
CA GLU A 47 4.12 -6.52 -12.03
C GLU A 47 4.09 -5.15 -12.74
N GLU A 48 2.92 -4.67 -13.13
CA GLU A 48 2.75 -3.35 -13.76
C GLU A 48 3.23 -2.21 -12.85
N VAL A 49 2.94 -2.28 -11.55
CA VAL A 49 3.42 -1.29 -10.58
C VAL A 49 4.94 -1.35 -10.44
N SER A 50 5.52 -2.54 -10.46
CA SER A 50 6.97 -2.74 -10.34
C SER A 50 7.72 -2.26 -11.57
N GLU A 51 7.18 -2.52 -12.77
CA GLU A 51 7.69 -2.01 -14.04
C GLU A 51 7.61 -0.48 -14.08
N PHE A 52 6.43 0.08 -13.74
CA PHE A 52 6.27 1.53 -13.67
C PHE A 52 7.25 2.19 -12.70
N ALA A 53 7.48 1.61 -11.51
CA ALA A 53 8.46 2.12 -10.57
C ALA A 53 9.91 1.98 -11.07
N SER A 54 10.18 1.03 -11.97
CA SER A 54 11.49 0.85 -12.62
C SER A 54 11.77 1.93 -13.66
N ASP A 55 10.74 2.34 -14.40
CA ASP A 55 10.80 3.44 -15.37
C ASP A 55 10.82 4.84 -14.70
N HIS A 56 10.57 4.92 -13.40
CA HIS A 56 10.52 6.17 -12.63
C HIS A 56 11.49 6.14 -11.44
N PRO A 57 12.80 6.38 -11.65
CA PRO A 57 13.83 6.29 -10.63
C PRO A 57 13.58 7.15 -9.37
N GLU A 58 12.82 8.24 -9.49
CA GLU A 58 12.43 9.06 -8.34
C GLU A 58 11.61 8.29 -7.31
N MET A 59 10.81 7.31 -7.75
CA MET A 59 9.94 6.48 -6.91
C MET A 59 10.71 5.43 -6.11
N GLN A 60 11.92 5.08 -6.54
CA GLN A 60 12.78 4.10 -5.86
C GLN A 60 13.64 4.72 -4.77
N ARG A 61 13.64 6.06 -4.66
CA ARG A 61 14.43 6.75 -3.63
C ARG A 61 13.87 6.40 -2.24
N PRO A 62 14.73 6.04 -1.26
CA PRO A 62 14.26 5.64 0.08
C PRO A 62 13.38 6.69 0.79
N MET A 63 13.56 7.96 0.44
CA MET A 63 12.82 9.10 1.03
C MET A 63 11.76 9.66 0.06
N TYR A 64 11.38 8.91 -0.96
CA TYR A 64 10.29 9.30 -1.86
C TYR A 64 8.98 9.41 -1.07
N LYS A 65 8.34 10.58 -1.16
CA LYS A 65 7.11 10.87 -0.45
C LYS A 65 5.92 10.73 -1.39
N PHE A 66 4.88 10.07 -0.90
CA PHE A 66 3.59 9.95 -1.57
C PHE A 66 2.45 10.12 -0.56
N GLY A 67 1.25 10.36 -1.07
CA GLY A 67 0.06 10.59 -0.25
C GLY A 67 -0.40 9.34 0.48
N HIS A 68 -1.07 9.52 1.61
CA HIS A 68 -1.80 8.44 2.29
C HIS A 68 -3.29 8.59 2.01
N GLN A 69 -3.92 7.51 1.57
CA GLN A 69 -5.35 7.48 1.33
C GLN A 69 -6.11 7.19 2.62
N LYS A 70 -7.22 7.90 2.81
CA LYS A 70 -8.08 7.72 4.00
C LYS A 70 -8.55 6.26 4.08
N GLY A 71 -8.31 5.63 5.24
CA GLY A 71 -8.68 4.24 5.48
C GLY A 71 -7.69 3.20 4.98
N VAL A 72 -6.52 3.61 4.47
CA VAL A 72 -5.42 2.72 4.06
C VAL A 72 -4.22 3.00 4.96
N VAL A 73 -3.79 2.00 5.72
CA VAL A 73 -2.72 2.14 6.72
C VAL A 73 -1.37 1.69 6.15
N GLY A 74 -1.35 0.63 5.36
CA GLY A 74 -0.15 -0.01 4.83
C GLY A 74 0.57 0.87 3.81
N THR A 75 1.87 1.03 4.00
CA THR A 75 2.75 1.78 3.08
C THR A 75 2.69 1.24 1.66
N ALA A 76 2.73 -0.09 1.51
CA ALA A 76 2.74 -0.73 0.20
C ALA A 76 1.40 -0.53 -0.56
N ALA A 77 0.27 -0.61 0.14
CA ALA A 77 -1.05 -0.35 -0.45
C ALA A 77 -1.19 1.13 -0.87
N ASN A 78 -0.73 2.06 -0.02
CA ASN A 78 -0.69 3.49 -0.37
C ASN A 78 0.23 3.77 -1.58
N PHE A 79 1.36 3.06 -1.69
CA PHE A 79 2.26 3.19 -2.83
C PHE A 79 1.61 2.68 -4.13
N VAL A 80 0.91 1.54 -4.10
CA VAL A 80 0.16 1.02 -5.25
C VAL A 80 -0.89 2.03 -5.72
N LEU A 81 -1.64 2.63 -4.79
CA LEU A 81 -2.64 3.64 -5.11
C LEU A 81 -2.02 4.88 -5.77
N HIS A 82 -0.89 5.34 -5.23
CA HIS A 82 -0.13 6.46 -5.79
C HIS A 82 0.43 6.16 -7.19
N ALA A 83 1.03 4.97 -7.38
CA ALA A 83 1.55 4.54 -8.67
C ALA A 83 0.43 4.44 -9.71
N ALA A 84 -0.71 3.83 -9.36
CA ALA A 84 -1.87 3.72 -10.24
C ALA A 84 -2.45 5.10 -10.63
N GLU A 85 -2.50 6.05 -9.69
CA GLU A 85 -2.92 7.42 -10.00
C GLU A 85 -1.99 8.08 -11.03
N ARG A 86 -0.67 7.95 -10.85
CA ARG A 86 0.31 8.47 -11.81
C ARG A 86 0.23 7.80 -13.17
N MET A 87 0.07 6.47 -13.22
CA MET A 87 -0.11 5.72 -14.46
C MET A 87 -1.34 6.23 -15.22
N ASN A 88 -2.46 6.45 -14.53
CA ASN A 88 -3.68 6.98 -15.13
C ASN A 88 -3.53 8.43 -15.59
N ALA A 89 -2.81 9.28 -14.85
CA ALA A 89 -2.52 10.65 -15.26
C ALA A 89 -1.67 10.68 -16.55
N GLY A 90 -0.64 9.84 -16.63
CA GLY A 90 0.19 9.69 -17.84
C GLY A 90 -0.62 9.24 -19.05
N ARG A 91 -1.50 8.23 -18.88
CA ARG A 91 -2.41 7.77 -19.95
C ARG A 91 -3.32 8.89 -20.46
N ARG A 92 -3.91 9.68 -19.56
CA ARG A 92 -4.78 10.81 -19.92
C ARG A 92 -4.03 11.90 -20.70
N ALA A 93 -2.81 12.24 -20.27
CA ALA A 93 -1.98 13.22 -20.97
C ALA A 93 -1.65 12.77 -22.40
N MET A 94 -1.31 11.49 -22.60
CA MET A 94 -1.02 10.96 -23.92
C MET A 94 -2.24 10.95 -24.86
N VAL A 95 -3.43 10.67 -24.33
CA VAL A 95 -4.68 10.74 -25.12
C VAL A 95 -4.97 12.16 -25.59
N ALA A 96 -4.77 13.17 -24.74
CA ALA A 96 -4.98 14.57 -25.09
C ALA A 96 -4.05 15.02 -26.24
N VAL A 97 -2.76 14.69 -26.16
CA VAL A 97 -1.76 15.03 -27.21
C VAL A 97 -2.14 14.41 -28.55
N ASN A 98 -2.62 13.16 -28.56
CA ASN A 98 -3.02 12.50 -29.81
C ASN A 98 -4.29 13.11 -30.44
N GLN A 99 -5.19 13.71 -29.65
CA GLN A 99 -6.35 14.43 -30.17
C GLN A 99 -5.93 15.75 -30.82
N GLU A 100 -4.99 16.50 -30.23
CA GLU A 100 -4.49 17.78 -30.79
C GLU A 100 -3.69 17.61 -32.10
N ILE A 101 -3.12 16.44 -32.36
CA ILE A 101 -2.38 16.15 -33.61
C ILE A 101 -3.33 15.71 -34.75
N THR A 102 -4.56 15.33 -34.43
CA THR A 102 -5.54 14.82 -35.40
C THR A 102 -6.53 15.90 -35.87
N GLU A 103 -6.46 17.11 -35.31
CA GLU A 103 -7.17 18.33 -35.78
C GLU A 103 -6.23 19.25 -36.57
#